data_AF-A0A7R9AVT3-F1
#
_entry.id   AF-A0A7R9AVT3-F1
#
_cell.length_a   1.000
_cell.length_b   1.000
_cell.length_c   1.000
_cell.angle_alpha   90.00
_cell.angle_beta   90.00
_cell.angle_gamma   90.00
#
_symmetry.space_group_name_H-M   'P 1'
#
loop_
_entity.id
_entity.type
_entity.pdbx_description
1 polymer ?
#
loop_
_entity_poly.entity_id
_entity_poly.type
_entity_poly.pdbx_seq_one_letter_code
_entity_poly.pdbx_strand_id
1 'polypeptide(L)'
;MRTGLYNIQRVVILIRFQVGLGGNGMLYAKEAGRVMVTCEKIDPNWNHNWVQKVYGERRDQTIFKKFFNVIAEPQVGRFKLIDTI
;
A
#
# COMPACT_ATOMS: atom_id res chain seq x y z
N MET A 1 -17.59 4.08 -9.78
CA MET A 1 -17.56 2.82 -8.99
C MET A 1 -16.31 2.83 -8.12
N ARG A 2 -16.45 2.92 -6.79
CA ARG A 2 -15.31 2.88 -5.84
C ARG A 2 -15.09 1.42 -5.41
N THR A 3 -14.05 0.79 -5.91
CA THR A 3 -13.65 -0.57 -5.54
C THR A 3 -13.02 -0.54 -4.14
N GLY A 4 -13.81 -0.92 -3.12
CA GLY A 4 -13.31 -1.10 -1.76
C GLY A 4 -12.47 -2.37 -1.66
N LEU A 5 -11.16 -2.20 -1.52
CA LEU A 5 -10.22 -3.29 -1.27
C LEU A 5 -10.20 -3.57 0.23
N TYR A 6 -11.08 -4.49 0.66
CA TYR A 6 -11.10 -5.18 1.96
C TYR A 6 -11.40 -4.31 3.21
N ASN A 7 -12.25 -4.85 4.09
CA ASN A 7 -12.50 -4.31 5.44
C ASN A 7 -11.74 -5.21 6.43
N ILE A 8 -10.61 -4.75 6.95
CA ILE A 8 -9.73 -5.58 7.79
C ILE A 8 -9.64 -4.95 9.17
N GLN A 9 -10.62 -5.32 10.02
CA GLN A 9 -10.51 -5.14 11.45
C GLN A 9 -9.35 -5.99 11.95
N ARG A 10 -8.32 -5.36 12.52
CA ARG A 10 -7.12 -5.97 13.09
C ARG A 10 -6.21 -6.63 12.06
N VAL A 11 -5.31 -5.85 11.47
CA VAL A 11 -3.86 -6.13 11.38
C VAL A 11 -3.25 -4.93 10.67
N VAL A 12 -2.15 -4.44 11.24
CA VAL A 12 -1.29 -3.41 10.67
C VAL A 12 -0.97 -3.84 9.24
N ILE A 13 -1.53 -3.20 8.21
CA ILE A 13 -1.11 -3.38 6.82
C ILE A 13 -0.24 -2.18 6.50
N LEU A 14 0.98 -2.41 5.99
CA LEU A 14 1.81 -1.31 5.54
C LEU A 14 1.52 -1.06 4.06
N ILE A 15 1.35 0.22 3.76
CA ILE A 15 1.01 0.73 2.45
C ILE A 15 2.31 0.90 1.69
N ARG A 16 2.37 0.33 0.49
CA ARG A 16 3.47 0.57 -0.43
C ARG A 16 2.96 1.30 -1.66
N PHE A 17 3.76 1.29 -2.72
CA PHE A 17 3.59 2.10 -3.91
C PHE A 17 2.17 1.98 -4.49
N GLN A 18 1.58 3.13 -4.84
CA GLN A 18 0.26 3.26 -5.47
C GLN A 18 -0.97 2.88 -4.61
N VAL A 19 -0.80 2.68 -3.29
CA VAL A 19 -1.91 2.41 -2.36
C VAL A 19 -2.12 3.60 -1.42
N GLY A 20 -3.37 3.89 -1.07
CA GLY A 20 -3.77 4.91 -0.08
C GLY A 20 -4.49 4.31 1.12
N LEU A 21 -4.46 5.01 2.26
CA LEU A 21 -5.25 4.70 3.47
C LEU A 21 -6.39 5.70 3.61
N GLY A 22 -7.62 5.20 3.76
CA GLY A 22 -8.73 5.99 4.25
C GLY A 22 -8.67 6.17 5.77
N GLY A 23 -9.32 7.21 6.30
CA GLY A 23 -9.36 7.48 7.75
C GLY A 23 -10.03 6.38 8.59
N ASN A 24 -10.79 5.48 7.95
CA ASN A 24 -11.38 4.29 8.56
C ASN A 24 -10.50 3.02 8.46
N GLY A 25 -9.26 3.15 7.98
CA GLY A 25 -8.35 2.01 7.79
C GLY A 25 -8.61 1.20 6.51
N MET A 26 -9.51 1.64 5.63
CA MET A 26 -9.73 1.01 4.33
C MET A 26 -8.60 1.35 3.36
N LEU A 27 -8.14 0.36 2.61
CA LEU A 27 -7.14 0.55 1.56
C LEU A 27 -7.83 0.85 0.23
N TYR A 28 -7.28 1.79 -0.53
CA TYR A 28 -7.74 2.07 -1.89
C TYR A 28 -6.57 2.18 -2.85
N ALA A 29 -6.79 1.74 -4.09
CA ALA A 29 -5.82 1.90 -5.16
C ALA A 29 -5.85 3.36 -5.65
N LYS A 30 -4.68 3.98 -5.82
CA LYS A 30 -4.57 5.33 -6.39
C LYS A 30 -4.76 5.32 -7.91
N GLU A 31 -4.34 4.24 -8.56
CA GLU A 31 -4.45 4.03 -10.00
C GLU A 31 -5.14 2.70 -10.32
N ALA A 32 -5.73 2.61 -11.51
CA ALA A 32 -6.27 1.35 -12.01
C ALA A 32 -5.12 0.39 -12.37
N GLY A 33 -5.22 -0.85 -11.91
CA GLY A 33 -4.16 -1.82 -12.13
C GLY A 33 -4.37 -3.13 -11.41
N ARG A 34 -3.35 -3.99 -11.47
CA ARG A 34 -3.37 -5.30 -10.82
C ARG A 34 -2.90 -5.18 -9.37
N VAL A 35 -3.68 -5.73 -8.46
CA VAL A 35 -3.30 -5.83 -7.04
C VAL A 35 -2.40 -7.05 -6.84
N MET A 36 -1.27 -6.84 -6.18
CA MET A 36 -0.34 -7.89 -5.78
C MET A 36 -0.09 -7.82 -4.27
N VAL A 37 -0.05 -8.99 -3.62
CA VAL A 37 0.30 -9.10 -2.20
C VAL A 37 1.69 -9.71 -2.09
N THR A 38 2.60 -9.01 -1.42
CA THR A 38 3.97 -9.50 -1.15
C THR A 38 4.21 -9.64 0.35
N CYS A 39 5.06 -10.58 0.74
CA CYS A 39 5.57 -10.70 2.10
C CYS A 39 7.01 -10.20 2.13
N GLU A 40 7.25 -9.04 2.74
CA GLU A 40 8.57 -8.42 2.75
C GLU A 40 9.05 -8.19 4.18
N LYS A 41 10.38 -8.19 4.37
CA LYS A 41 11.01 -7.81 5.63
C LYS A 41 10.78 -6.33 5.87
N ILE A 42 10.38 -5.98 7.09
CA ILE A 42 10.20 -4.57 7.47
C ILE A 42 11.39 -4.07 8.28
N ASP A 43 11.71 -2.79 8.10
CA ASP A 43 12.60 -2.04 8.99
C ASP A 43 11.76 -1.01 9.74
N PRO A 44 11.22 -1.36 10.93
CA PRO A 44 10.26 -0.52 11.61
C PRO A 44 10.96 0.62 12.36
N ASN A 45 10.41 1.84 12.29
CA ASN A 45 10.93 2.96 13.06
C ASN A 45 10.64 2.77 14.56
N TRP A 46 11.63 2.28 15.30
CA TRP A 46 11.54 2.00 16.74
C TRP A 46 11.24 3.21 17.62
N ASN A 47 11.43 4.44 17.13
CA ASN A 47 11.07 5.65 17.88
C ASN A 47 9.57 5.95 17.83
N HIS A 48 8.80 5.26 16.98
CA HIS A 48 7.36 5.51 16.86
C HIS A 48 6.56 4.69 17.89
N ASN A 49 5.72 5.36 18.69
CA ASN A 49 4.95 4.73 19.78
C ASN A 49 4.12 3.51 19.32
N TRP A 50 3.52 3.55 18.13
CA TRP A 50 2.76 2.41 17.60
C TRP A 50 3.66 1.23 17.23
N VAL A 51 4.89 1.48 16.79
CA VAL A 51 5.85 0.41 16.50
C VAL A 51 6.24 -0.29 17.79
N GLN A 52 6.53 0.47 18.84
CA GLN A 52 6.84 -0.09 20.16
C GLN A 52 5.67 -0.89 20.75
N LYS A 53 4.44 -0.37 20.62
CA LYS A 53 3.24 -1.05 21.14
C LYS A 53 2.92 -2.36 20.41
N VAL A 54 3.16 -2.44 19.10
CA VAL A 54 2.82 -3.63 18.30
C VAL A 54 3.99 -4.62 18.19
N TYR A 55 5.21 -4.11 18.11
CA TYR A 55 6.40 -4.90 17.79
C TYR A 55 7.49 -4.85 18.87
N GLY A 56 7.25 -4.18 20.02
CA GLY A 56 8.26 -3.99 21.07
C GLY A 56 8.88 -5.29 21.58
N GLU A 57 8.08 -6.34 21.72
CA GLU A 57 8.53 -7.69 22.14
C GLU A 57 9.31 -8.44 21.04
N ARG A 58 9.34 -7.93 19.81
CA ARG A 58 9.94 -8.59 18.63
C ARG A 58 11.14 -7.83 18.09
N ARG A 59 11.78 -6.99 18.90
CA ARG A 59 12.87 -6.09 18.48
C ARG A 59 14.07 -6.82 17.88
N ASP A 60 14.36 -8.02 18.37
CA ASP A 60 15.51 -8.82 17.94
C ASP A 60 15.15 -9.88 16.89
N GLN A 61 13.92 -9.86 16.38
CA GLN A 61 13.44 -10.83 15.40
C GLN A 61 13.29 -10.20 14.02
N THR A 62 13.49 -10.99 12.97
CA THR A 62 13.17 -10.55 11.61
C THR A 62 11.66 -10.56 11.43
N ILE A 63 11.07 -9.36 11.36
CA ILE A 63 9.63 -9.20 11.17
C ILE A 63 9.33 -9.15 9.68
N PHE A 64 8.45 -10.05 9.22
CA PHE A 64 7.89 -10.04 7.88
C PHE A 64 6.46 -9.50 7.92
N LYS A 65 6.09 -8.80 6.86
CA LYS A 65 4.76 -8.21 6.74
C LYS A 65 4.22 -8.30 5.34
N LYS A 66 2.90 -8.43 5.26
CA LYS A 66 2.15 -8.37 4.01
C LYS A 66 2.01 -6.91 3.55
N PHE A 67 2.39 -6.66 2.32
CA PHE A 67 2.22 -5.41 1.62
C PHE A 67 1.25 -5.60 0.46
N PHE A 68 0.37 -4.62 0.27
CA PHE A 68 -0.44 -4.52 -0.94
C PHE A 68 0.24 -3.54 -1.88
N ASN A 69 0.47 -4.00 -3.10
CA ASN A 69 1.02 -3.23 -4.19
C ASN A 69 -0.01 -3.16 -5.30
N VAL A 70 -0.09 -2.02 -5.99
CA VAL A 70 -0.87 -1.90 -7.21
C VAL A 70 0.10 -1.64 -8.36
N ILE A 71 0.15 -2.59 -9.29
CA ILE A 71 0.88 -2.44 -10.55
C ILE A 71 -0.08 -1.75 -11.51
N ALA A 72 0.14 -0.45 -11.73
CA ALA A 72 -0.69 0.33 -12.64
C ALA A 72 -0.62 -0.26 -14.05
N GLU A 73 -1.78 -0.33 -14.70
CA GLU A 73 -1.79 -0.65 -16.12
C GLU A 73 -1.22 0.54 -16.91
N PRO A 74 -0.42 0.28 -17.95
CA PRO A 74 0.09 1.35 -18.79
C PRO A 74 -1.08 2.20 -19.31
N GLN A 75 -1.09 3.48 -18.92
CA GLN A 75 -2.00 4.46 -19.50
C GLN A 75 -1.80 4.44 -21.01
N VAL A 76 -2.90 4.38 -21.77
CA VAL A 76 -2.82 4.37 -23.24
C VAL A 76 -2.28 5.73 -23.67
N GLY A 77 -0.97 5.84 -23.89
CA GLY A 77 -0.25 7.07 -24.26
C GLY A 77 -0.55 7.51 -25.69
N ARG A 78 -1.83 7.65 -26.05
CA ARG A 78 -2.27 8.14 -27.35
C ARG A 78 -2.23 9.67 -27.33
N PHE A 79 -1.12 10.22 -27.79
CA PHE A 79 -1.04 11.63 -28.14
C PHE A 79 -1.89 11.86 -29.39
N LYS A 80 -2.89 12.73 -29.28
CA LYS A 80 -3.61 13.24 -30.44
C LYS A 80 -2.98 14.58 -30.80
N LEU A 81 -2.55 14.73 -32.05
CA LEU A 81 -2.14 16.02 -32.57
C LEU A 81 -3.39 16.92 -32.62
N ILE A 82 -3.38 18.01 -31.83
CA ILE A 82 -4.50 18.94 -31.75
C ILE A 82 -4.34 20.04 -32.80
N ASP A 83 -3.10 20.46 -33.10
CA ASP A 83 -2.83 21.50 -34.07
C ASP A 83 -1.39 21.43 -34.60
N THR A 84 -1.17 21.94 -35.81
CA THR A 84 0.14 22.16 -36.43
C THR A 84 0.15 23.56 -37.02
N ILE A 85 1.05 24.39 -36.51
CA ILE A 85 1.28 25.79 -36.92
C ILE A 85 1.89 25.84 -38.31
#